data_AF-A0A9W4GZK9-F1
#
_entry.id   AF-A0A9W4GZK9-F1
#
_cell.length_a   1.000
_cell.length_b   1.000
_cell.length_c   1.000
_cell.angle_alpha   90.00
_cell.angle_beta   90.00
_cell.angle_gamma   90.00
#
_symmetry.space_group_name_H-M   'P 1'
#
loop_
_entity.id
_entity.type
_entity.pdbx_description
1 polymer ?
#
loop_
_entity_poly.entity_id
_entity_poly.type
_entity_poly.pdbx_seq_one_letter_code
_entity_poly.pdbx_strand_id
1 'polypeptide(L)'
;MHVTSGRQKHPHAAAGALGARRPRRTRAALPAALATFAALLSANSAHADTPHADGCGPRTTAAGAAPARAAEPMAPRPRVIVTTDGEIDDKASFHRFLLYADDFDVEGLVYNSSKFHWAGNGSTIPSHGHWAGTTWLTDVINGGYAQVYPNLVHHDPRYPSPERLAGVVRVGNIENVGDMAADTPGSDLIKEKLLDDRPGPLWLQTWGGTNTIARALKSIQDEYGGTAVWPDIYRKVSQKAVIYVILDQDTTYKDYIATNWPDVRVVMNNDQFQPMAYKWKSRVPTPLQTYLQGPWMTQNIVKGPLEQDYGVGPYHGGGSDFGPGEFISEGDSPSFINEIPNGLRSADDPAYGGWGGRFAQVGPHLWTDLPSYLGKPGDQVRDVNPYTGANDRAYPQARWTGAIQNDFAARVAWTTATDYGQANHAPVAFVPPGRLDISVRPGQTVHLDGIAADPDGDAYTCSWWQYREAGTYPGAVTLTDAETLHPSFTVPADARLGQTMHLVLQVTDAGAPPLTGYQRVIATVR
;
A
#
# COMPACT_ATOMS: atom_id res chain seq x y z
N MET A 1 -58.05 47.59 7.94
CA MET A 1 -59.25 47.72 8.79
C MET A 1 -60.29 46.71 8.33
N HIS A 2 -60.46 45.59 9.03
CA HIS A 2 -61.77 45.11 9.46
C HIS A 2 -61.58 43.92 10.39
N VAL A 3 -62.17 44.07 11.57
CA VAL A 3 -62.21 43.16 12.71
C VAL A 3 -63.63 42.63 12.80
N THR A 4 -63.79 41.35 13.13
CA THR A 4 -64.85 40.74 13.97
C THR A 4 -64.54 39.23 14.04
N SER A 5 -64.12 38.56 15.12
CA SER A 5 -64.45 38.51 16.56
C SER A 5 -65.70 37.69 16.93
N GLY A 6 -65.47 36.64 17.73
CA GLY A 6 -66.43 36.03 18.69
C GLY A 6 -66.75 34.55 18.44
N ARG A 7 -66.85 33.65 19.42
CA ARG A 7 -66.62 33.69 20.88
C ARG A 7 -66.77 32.25 21.44
N GLN A 8 -65.90 31.88 22.40
CA GLN A 8 -66.09 31.10 23.64
C GLN A 8 -66.86 29.75 23.69
N LYS A 9 -66.27 28.74 24.37
CA LYS A 9 -66.59 28.37 25.78
C LYS A 9 -65.78 27.16 26.30
N HIS A 10 -65.05 27.35 27.39
CA HIS A 10 -64.78 26.40 28.50
C HIS A 10 -65.73 26.80 29.67
N PRO A 11 -65.94 26.07 30.82
CA PRO A 11 -64.92 25.36 31.60
C PRO A 11 -65.40 24.17 32.52
N HIS A 12 -64.50 23.79 33.43
CA HIS A 12 -64.59 22.97 34.67
C HIS A 12 -64.42 21.45 34.55
N ALA A 13 -63.84 20.72 35.50
CA ALA A 13 -62.89 20.89 36.61
C ALA A 13 -62.88 19.53 37.35
N ALA A 14 -61.73 19.02 37.82
CA ALA A 14 -61.61 18.32 39.10
C ALA A 14 -60.18 17.77 39.30
N ALA A 15 -59.61 18.13 40.46
CA ALA A 15 -58.39 17.59 41.01
C ALA A 15 -58.67 16.31 41.81
N GLY A 16 -57.69 15.39 41.83
CA GLY A 16 -57.68 14.23 42.72
C GLY A 16 -56.25 13.69 42.83
N ALA A 17 -55.56 14.08 43.90
CA ALA A 17 -54.30 13.47 44.30
C ALA A 17 -54.60 12.34 45.30
N LEU A 18 -53.94 11.19 45.14
CA LEU A 18 -53.48 10.30 46.22
C LEU A 18 -52.63 9.16 45.63
N GLY A 19 -51.59 8.78 46.37
CA GLY A 19 -50.39 8.15 45.83
C GLY A 19 -50.46 6.64 45.64
N ALA A 20 -49.41 6.10 45.01
CA ALA A 20 -48.73 4.89 45.43
C ALA A 20 -47.52 4.61 44.52
N ARG A 21 -46.36 4.45 45.19
CA ARG A 21 -45.29 3.49 44.90
C ARG A 21 -44.66 3.49 43.50
N ARG A 22 -43.43 4.03 43.45
CA ARG A 22 -42.39 3.69 42.47
C ARG A 22 -42.19 2.17 42.38
N PRO A 23 -42.21 1.55 41.20
CA PRO A 23 -41.54 0.28 41.00
C PRO A 23 -40.06 0.55 40.70
N ARG A 24 -39.19 -0.03 41.53
CA ARG A 24 -37.76 -0.19 41.25
C ARG A 24 -37.60 -0.85 39.88
N ARG A 25 -37.00 -0.16 38.91
CA ARG A 25 -36.43 -0.84 37.74
C ARG A 25 -35.15 -1.53 38.20
N THR A 26 -35.25 -2.84 38.26
CA THR A 26 -34.16 -3.80 38.40
C THR A 26 -33.08 -3.52 37.36
N ARG A 27 -31.82 -3.49 37.82
CA ARG A 27 -30.64 -3.59 36.95
C ARG A 27 -30.75 -4.91 36.19
N ALA A 28 -30.91 -4.83 34.87
CA ALA A 28 -30.68 -5.97 34.01
C ALA A 28 -29.17 -6.27 34.02
N ALA A 29 -28.84 -7.49 34.44
CA ALA A 29 -27.49 -8.02 34.41
C ALA A 29 -27.02 -8.16 32.96
N LEU A 30 -25.87 -7.58 32.64
CA LEU A 30 -25.08 -8.01 31.48
C LEU A 30 -24.54 -9.42 31.79
N PRO A 31 -24.53 -10.36 30.82
CA PRO A 31 -23.86 -11.62 31.00
C PRO A 31 -22.35 -11.40 31.07
N ALA A 32 -21.75 -11.92 32.14
CA ALA A 32 -20.31 -11.96 32.35
C ALA A 32 -19.66 -12.88 31.29
N ALA A 33 -18.88 -12.29 30.39
CA ALA A 33 -17.88 -12.98 29.58
C ALA A 33 -16.54 -12.25 29.77
N LEU A 34 -16.03 -12.28 30.99
CA LEU A 34 -14.73 -11.73 31.38
C LEU A 34 -14.19 -12.57 32.55
N ALA A 35 -13.86 -13.83 32.29
CA ALA A 35 -13.19 -14.71 33.26
C ALA A 35 -12.60 -15.97 32.60
N THR A 36 -11.67 -15.81 31.64
CA THR A 36 -10.68 -16.85 31.29
C THR A 36 -9.51 -16.24 30.53
N PHE A 37 -8.74 -15.39 31.22
CA PHE A 37 -7.43 -14.93 30.75
C PHE A 37 -6.51 -14.68 31.94
N ALA A 38 -6.28 -15.73 32.75
CA ALA A 38 -5.25 -15.78 33.80
C ALA A 38 -5.23 -17.18 34.45
N ALA A 39 -4.90 -18.23 33.67
CA ALA A 39 -4.58 -19.53 34.23
C ALA A 39 -3.85 -20.40 33.21
N LEU A 40 -2.67 -19.97 32.76
CA LEU A 40 -1.65 -20.84 32.13
C LEU A 40 -0.21 -20.30 32.31
N LEU A 41 -0.02 -19.31 33.20
CA LEU A 41 1.28 -18.70 33.51
C LEU A 41 1.58 -18.77 35.02
N SER A 42 1.35 -19.92 35.63
CA SER A 42 1.80 -20.18 37.01
C SER A 42 1.86 -21.68 37.29
N ALA A 43 2.78 -22.37 36.62
CA ALA A 43 3.35 -23.65 37.07
C ALA A 43 4.62 -23.96 36.25
N ASN A 44 5.73 -23.28 36.57
CA ASN A 44 7.09 -23.83 36.58
C ASN A 44 8.11 -22.70 36.76
N SER A 45 8.14 -22.15 37.96
CA SER A 45 9.31 -21.44 38.48
C SER A 45 10.22 -22.45 39.15
N ALA A 46 11.08 -23.09 38.36
CA ALA A 46 12.37 -23.62 38.79
C ALA A 46 13.06 -24.18 37.54
N HIS A 47 14.04 -23.44 37.03
CA HIS A 47 15.40 -23.88 36.67
C HIS A 47 16.02 -22.68 35.94
N ALA A 48 16.99 -22.08 36.61
CA ALA A 48 17.90 -21.15 35.97
C ALA A 48 18.75 -21.97 35.01
N ASP A 49 18.65 -21.70 33.71
CA ASP A 49 19.64 -22.12 32.72
C ASP A 49 19.63 -21.12 31.56
N THR A 50 20.84 -20.94 31.03
CA THR A 50 21.36 -19.98 30.05
C THR A 50 20.44 -19.54 28.90
N PRO A 51 20.55 -18.27 28.42
CA PRO A 51 19.93 -17.87 27.17
C PRO A 51 20.65 -18.58 26.01
N HIS A 52 20.04 -19.65 25.50
CA HIS A 52 20.47 -20.21 24.23
C HIS A 52 20.02 -19.26 23.12
N ALA A 53 20.98 -18.78 22.35
CA ALA A 53 20.73 -18.12 21.07
C ALA A 53 20.07 -19.15 20.13
N ASP A 54 18.75 -19.09 20.04
CA ASP A 54 17.96 -19.89 19.12
C ASP A 54 18.19 -19.37 17.69
N GLY A 55 19.15 -19.97 16.99
CA GLY A 55 19.41 -19.71 15.57
C GLY A 55 18.18 -20.00 14.71
N CYS A 56 17.87 -19.13 13.74
CA CYS A 56 16.93 -19.40 12.65
C CYS A 56 17.56 -20.36 11.64
N GLY A 57 17.92 -21.57 12.07
CA GLY A 57 18.23 -22.69 11.19
C GLY A 57 16.95 -23.42 10.76
N PRO A 58 16.99 -24.22 9.68
CA PRO A 58 15.81 -24.93 9.17
C PRO A 58 15.25 -25.85 10.27
N ARG A 59 14.16 -25.43 10.91
CA ARG A 59 13.39 -26.25 11.84
C ARG A 59 12.32 -26.97 11.04
N THR A 60 12.39 -28.29 10.98
CA THR A 60 11.24 -29.13 10.67
C THR A 60 10.29 -29.07 11.86
N THR A 61 9.20 -28.34 11.76
CA THR A 61 8.13 -28.45 12.75
C THR A 61 7.47 -29.81 12.59
N ALA A 62 7.61 -30.69 13.59
CA ALA A 62 6.72 -31.85 13.70
C ALA A 62 5.26 -31.34 13.69
N ALA A 63 4.38 -32.04 12.97
CA ALA A 63 2.97 -31.70 12.79
C ALA A 63 2.21 -31.64 14.12
N GLY A 64 2.38 -30.55 14.86
CA GLY A 64 1.46 -30.07 15.87
C GLY A 64 0.64 -28.98 15.23
N ALA A 65 -0.69 -29.13 15.23
CA ALA A 65 -1.61 -28.17 14.62
C ALA A 65 -1.17 -26.74 14.93
N ALA A 66 -0.87 -25.99 13.86
CA ALA A 66 -0.62 -24.56 13.96
C ALA A 66 -1.78 -23.95 14.77
N PRO A 67 -1.51 -23.04 15.73
CA PRO A 67 -2.59 -22.27 16.30
C PRO A 67 -3.26 -21.56 15.13
N ALA A 68 -4.49 -22.00 14.80
CA ALA A 68 -5.36 -21.34 13.86
C ALA A 68 -5.30 -19.86 14.21
N ARG A 69 -4.89 -19.03 13.23
CA ARG A 69 -4.76 -17.57 13.32
C ARG A 69 -5.67 -17.05 14.42
N ALA A 70 -5.13 -16.87 15.63
CA ALA A 70 -5.84 -16.15 16.66
C ALA A 70 -5.97 -14.76 16.05
N ALA A 71 -7.19 -14.43 15.62
CA ALA A 71 -7.47 -13.27 14.80
C ALA A 71 -7.15 -12.02 15.62
N GLU A 72 -5.89 -11.59 15.60
CA GLU A 72 -5.59 -10.18 15.75
C GLU A 72 -6.42 -9.45 14.68
N PRO A 73 -7.07 -8.33 15.03
CA PRO A 73 -7.71 -7.50 14.03
C PRO A 73 -6.64 -7.11 13.02
N MET A 74 -6.68 -7.74 11.85
CA MET A 74 -5.79 -7.47 10.75
C MET A 74 -5.82 -5.96 10.52
N ALA A 75 -4.65 -5.33 10.39
CA ALA A 75 -4.59 -3.90 10.12
C ALA A 75 -5.55 -3.56 8.96
N PRO A 76 -6.31 -2.45 9.05
CA PRO A 76 -7.27 -2.11 8.01
C PRO A 76 -6.55 -1.99 6.67
N ARG A 77 -7.12 -2.63 5.63
CA ARG A 77 -6.56 -2.58 4.28
C ARG A 77 -6.50 -1.15 3.77
N PRO A 78 -5.43 -0.73 3.09
CA PRO A 78 -5.38 0.56 2.42
C PRO A 78 -6.56 0.72 1.47
N ARG A 79 -7.22 1.89 1.53
CA ARG A 79 -8.26 2.27 0.57
C ARG A 79 -7.58 2.88 -0.63
N VAL A 80 -7.87 2.37 -1.83
CA VAL A 80 -7.18 2.79 -3.06
C VAL A 80 -8.17 3.16 -4.16
N ILE A 81 -7.82 4.18 -4.94
CA ILE A 81 -8.39 4.49 -6.25
C ILE A 81 -7.24 4.56 -7.25
N VAL A 82 -7.34 3.78 -8.32
CA VAL A 82 -6.41 3.83 -9.46
C VAL A 82 -6.97 4.77 -10.52
N THR A 83 -6.13 5.69 -11.03
CA THR A 83 -6.41 6.46 -12.25
C THR A 83 -5.37 6.12 -13.31
N THR A 84 -5.80 5.60 -14.47
CA THR A 84 -4.94 4.97 -15.48
C THR A 84 -5.30 5.38 -16.91
N ASP A 85 -4.31 5.67 -17.73
CA ASP A 85 -4.45 6.05 -19.14
C ASP A 85 -4.24 4.89 -20.13
N GLY A 86 -3.92 3.70 -19.64
CA GLY A 86 -4.04 2.45 -20.38
C GLY A 86 -2.97 2.24 -21.44
N GLU A 87 -1.75 2.74 -21.20
CA GLU A 87 -0.54 2.31 -21.92
C GLU A 87 -0.30 0.79 -21.74
N ILE A 88 0.75 0.28 -22.40
CA ILE A 88 1.08 -1.14 -22.33
C ILE A 88 1.48 -1.54 -20.90
N ASP A 89 2.19 -0.66 -20.19
CA ASP A 89 2.58 -0.88 -18.81
C ASP A 89 1.47 -0.65 -17.80
N ASP A 90 0.51 0.25 -18.03
CA ASP A 90 -0.73 0.28 -17.22
C ASP A 90 -1.44 -1.07 -17.25
N LYS A 91 -1.53 -1.70 -18.43
CA LYS A 91 -2.20 -3.00 -18.58
C LYS A 91 -1.43 -4.08 -17.84
N ALA A 92 -0.11 -4.13 -17.94
CA ALA A 92 0.71 -5.07 -17.17
C ALA A 92 0.59 -4.83 -15.66
N SER A 93 0.63 -3.56 -15.23
CA SER A 93 0.45 -3.15 -13.83
C SER A 93 -0.93 -3.54 -13.32
N PHE A 94 -1.98 -3.44 -14.15
CA PHE A 94 -3.35 -3.82 -13.79
C PHE A 94 -3.50 -5.33 -13.58
N HIS A 95 -2.86 -6.16 -14.41
CA HIS A 95 -2.86 -7.61 -14.21
C HIS A 95 -2.23 -7.97 -12.86
N ARG A 96 -1.08 -7.36 -12.53
CA ARG A 96 -0.47 -7.53 -11.20
C ARG A 96 -1.41 -7.00 -10.11
N PHE A 97 -1.91 -5.77 -10.21
CA PHE A 97 -2.80 -5.15 -9.22
C PHE A 97 -3.99 -6.05 -8.85
N LEU A 98 -4.62 -6.70 -9.83
CA LEU A 98 -5.74 -7.63 -9.60
C LEU A 98 -5.34 -8.82 -8.73
N LEU A 99 -4.12 -9.32 -8.89
CA LEU A 99 -3.57 -10.39 -8.04
C LEU A 99 -3.20 -9.92 -6.62
N TYR A 100 -3.17 -8.62 -6.35
CA TYR A 100 -2.99 -8.05 -5.00
C TYR A 100 -4.27 -7.42 -4.45
N ALA A 101 -5.41 -7.59 -5.11
CA ALA A 101 -6.65 -6.92 -4.73
C ALA A 101 -7.21 -7.38 -3.37
N ASP A 102 -6.74 -8.50 -2.82
CA ASP A 102 -7.02 -8.96 -1.46
C ASP A 102 -6.38 -8.09 -0.37
N ASP A 103 -5.29 -7.38 -0.70
CA ASP A 103 -4.58 -6.48 0.20
C ASP A 103 -5.18 -5.06 0.25
N PHE A 104 -6.12 -4.74 -0.64
CA PHE A 104 -6.70 -3.40 -0.75
C PHE A 104 -8.22 -3.37 -0.55
N ASP A 105 -8.71 -2.25 -0.04
CA ASP A 105 -10.08 -1.82 -0.24
C ASP A 105 -10.15 -1.00 -1.55
N VAL A 106 -10.41 -1.68 -2.67
CA VAL A 106 -10.54 -1.03 -3.99
C VAL A 106 -11.84 -0.23 -4.05
N GLU A 107 -11.72 1.10 -4.16
CA GLU A 107 -12.86 2.02 -4.18
C GLU A 107 -13.13 2.64 -5.54
N GLY A 108 -12.17 2.57 -6.46
CA GLY A 108 -12.30 3.12 -7.80
C GLY A 108 -11.22 2.60 -8.75
N LEU A 109 -11.64 2.31 -9.97
CA LEU A 109 -10.77 2.02 -11.11
C LEU A 109 -11.16 2.96 -12.23
N VAL A 110 -10.34 3.99 -12.47
CA VAL A 110 -10.77 5.17 -13.22
C VAL A 110 -9.92 5.34 -14.47
N TYR A 111 -10.55 5.32 -15.64
CA TYR A 111 -9.88 5.71 -16.88
C TYR A 111 -9.49 7.19 -16.81
N ASN A 112 -8.28 7.53 -17.21
CA ASN A 112 -7.71 8.86 -17.14
C ASN A 112 -6.93 9.21 -18.43
N SER A 113 -6.45 10.45 -18.52
CA SER A 113 -5.51 10.86 -19.57
C SER A 113 -4.10 11.10 -19.01
N SER A 114 -3.11 11.12 -19.89
CA SER A 114 -1.75 11.60 -19.64
C SER A 114 -1.21 12.27 -20.91
N LYS A 115 0.03 12.79 -20.85
CA LYS A 115 0.78 13.27 -22.03
C LYS A 115 1.11 12.16 -23.04
N PHE A 116 1.01 10.90 -22.65
CA PHE A 116 1.27 9.75 -23.52
C PHE A 116 -0.04 9.23 -24.14
N HIS A 117 -1.08 8.97 -23.36
CA HIS A 117 -2.38 8.49 -23.84
C HIS A 117 -3.57 9.34 -23.40
N TRP A 118 -4.47 9.65 -24.34
CA TRP A 118 -5.77 10.28 -24.08
C TRP A 118 -6.79 9.87 -25.17
N ALA A 119 -8.08 10.10 -24.97
CA ALA A 119 -9.11 9.71 -25.94
C ALA A 119 -9.12 10.61 -27.19
N GLY A 120 -8.85 11.90 -26.97
CA GLY A 120 -9.03 12.93 -27.98
C GLY A 120 -10.51 13.29 -28.14
N ASN A 121 -10.76 14.50 -28.65
CA ASN A 121 -12.10 15.03 -28.89
C ASN A 121 -12.39 15.25 -30.39
N GLY A 122 -11.65 14.55 -31.25
CA GLY A 122 -11.71 14.69 -32.72
C GLY A 122 -10.89 15.85 -33.29
N SER A 123 -10.56 16.87 -32.49
CA SER A 123 -9.64 17.96 -32.90
C SER A 123 -8.22 17.76 -32.37
N THR A 124 -8.09 17.07 -31.23
CA THR A 124 -6.83 16.54 -30.73
C THR A 124 -6.86 15.02 -30.86
N ILE A 125 -5.90 14.43 -31.55
CA ILE A 125 -5.74 12.98 -31.67
C ILE A 125 -4.42 12.61 -30.96
N PRO A 126 -4.38 11.51 -30.20
CA PRO A 126 -3.15 11.00 -29.60
C PRO A 126 -2.02 10.92 -30.62
N SER A 127 -0.90 11.55 -30.31
CA SER A 127 0.30 11.48 -31.17
C SER A 127 1.10 10.20 -30.92
N HIS A 128 0.90 9.55 -29.78
CA HIS A 128 1.56 8.31 -29.38
C HIS A 128 0.49 7.24 -29.13
N GLY A 129 0.58 6.12 -29.86
CA GLY A 129 -0.35 5.00 -29.71
C GLY A 129 -1.78 5.28 -30.20
N HIS A 130 -2.59 4.23 -30.18
CA HIS A 130 -4.04 4.34 -30.32
C HIS A 130 -4.63 4.34 -28.91
N TRP A 131 -5.55 5.27 -28.63
CA TRP A 131 -6.32 5.27 -27.39
C TRP A 131 -6.88 3.87 -27.09
N ALA A 132 -6.65 3.38 -25.87
CA ALA A 132 -7.01 2.02 -25.47
C ALA A 132 -8.53 1.82 -25.30
N GLY A 133 -9.34 2.88 -25.43
CA GLY A 133 -10.76 2.84 -25.16
C GLY A 133 -11.06 2.78 -23.66
N THR A 134 -12.33 2.60 -23.34
CA THR A 134 -12.86 2.58 -21.96
C THR A 134 -13.51 1.24 -21.59
N THR A 135 -13.12 0.16 -22.27
CA THR A 135 -13.61 -1.21 -21.97
C THR A 135 -12.54 -2.10 -21.36
N TRP A 136 -11.25 -1.83 -21.58
CA TRP A 136 -10.19 -2.77 -21.29
C TRP A 136 -10.08 -3.17 -19.79
N LEU A 137 -10.37 -2.27 -18.84
CA LEU A 137 -10.40 -2.62 -17.41
C LEU A 137 -11.46 -3.70 -17.16
N THR A 138 -12.68 -3.48 -17.68
CA THR A 138 -13.79 -4.43 -17.52
C THR A 138 -13.57 -5.71 -18.33
N ASP A 139 -12.88 -5.64 -19.46
CA ASP A 139 -12.56 -6.81 -20.29
C ASP A 139 -11.60 -7.74 -19.53
N VAL A 140 -10.56 -7.19 -18.87
CA VAL A 140 -9.63 -7.97 -18.04
C VAL A 140 -10.33 -8.51 -16.77
N ILE A 141 -11.15 -7.69 -16.10
CA ILE A 141 -11.89 -8.11 -14.88
C ILE A 141 -12.87 -9.24 -15.20
N ASN A 142 -13.73 -9.05 -16.20
CA ASN A 142 -14.78 -10.01 -16.54
C ASN A 142 -14.26 -11.20 -17.36
N GLY A 143 -13.08 -11.06 -17.94
CA GLY A 143 -12.39 -12.10 -18.69
C GLY A 143 -11.44 -12.90 -17.79
N GLY A 144 -10.17 -12.51 -17.77
CA GLY A 144 -9.10 -13.25 -17.09
C GLY A 144 -9.32 -13.38 -15.58
N TYR A 145 -9.64 -12.27 -14.90
CA TYR A 145 -9.78 -12.27 -13.44
C TYR A 145 -10.98 -13.10 -12.98
N ALA A 146 -12.13 -12.97 -13.65
CA ALA A 146 -13.32 -13.76 -13.34
C ALA A 146 -13.10 -15.27 -13.47
N GLN A 147 -12.24 -15.71 -14.39
CA GLN A 147 -11.90 -17.12 -14.55
C GLN A 147 -11.03 -17.66 -13.40
N VAL A 148 -10.12 -16.83 -12.87
CA VAL A 148 -9.17 -17.25 -11.83
C VAL A 148 -9.68 -16.96 -10.40
N TYR A 149 -10.67 -16.09 -10.25
CA TYR A 149 -11.26 -15.71 -8.96
C TYR A 149 -11.66 -16.90 -8.07
N PRO A 150 -12.30 -17.98 -8.58
CA PRO A 150 -12.63 -19.15 -7.76
C PRO A 150 -11.41 -19.80 -7.09
N ASN A 151 -10.24 -19.76 -7.76
CA ASN A 151 -8.99 -20.29 -7.22
C ASN A 151 -8.39 -19.30 -6.20
N LEU A 152 -8.34 -18.02 -6.53
CA LEU A 152 -7.79 -16.98 -5.66
C LEU A 152 -8.44 -16.96 -4.26
N VAL A 153 -9.76 -17.16 -4.17
CA VAL A 153 -10.47 -17.17 -2.88
C VAL A 153 -10.18 -18.40 -2.01
N HIS A 154 -9.57 -19.46 -2.56
CA HIS A 154 -9.05 -20.57 -1.77
C HIS A 154 -7.75 -20.19 -1.04
N HIS A 155 -6.98 -19.26 -1.59
CA HIS A 155 -5.72 -18.76 -1.01
C HIS A 155 -5.96 -17.57 -0.08
N ASP A 156 -6.84 -16.66 -0.47
CA ASP A 156 -7.31 -15.59 0.43
C ASP A 156 -8.78 -15.22 0.20
N PRO A 157 -9.68 -15.41 1.19
CA PRO A 157 -11.09 -15.08 1.03
C PRO A 157 -11.38 -13.56 0.90
N ARG A 158 -10.36 -12.69 1.04
CA ARG A 158 -10.48 -11.23 0.93
C ARG A 158 -10.45 -10.71 -0.50
N TYR A 159 -10.12 -11.55 -1.50
CA TYR A 159 -10.19 -11.15 -2.90
C TYR A 159 -11.59 -10.61 -3.25
N PRO A 160 -11.70 -9.42 -3.86
CA PRO A 160 -12.99 -8.87 -4.27
C PRO A 160 -13.56 -9.65 -5.46
N SER A 161 -14.88 -9.86 -5.49
CA SER A 161 -15.50 -10.51 -6.64
C SER A 161 -15.34 -9.69 -7.93
N PRO A 162 -15.37 -10.32 -9.11
CA PRO A 162 -15.32 -9.61 -10.39
C PRO A 162 -16.41 -8.53 -10.49
N GLU A 163 -17.62 -8.80 -10.00
CA GLU A 163 -18.72 -7.84 -9.98
C GLU A 163 -18.41 -6.63 -9.09
N ARG A 164 -17.75 -6.85 -7.95
CA ARG A 164 -17.33 -5.78 -7.04
C ARG A 164 -16.32 -4.86 -7.70
N LEU A 165 -15.32 -5.42 -8.40
CA LEU A 165 -14.31 -4.64 -9.11
C LEU A 165 -14.90 -3.90 -10.32
N ALA A 166 -15.67 -4.59 -11.16
CA ALA A 166 -16.34 -3.98 -12.31
C ALA A 166 -17.29 -2.84 -11.88
N GLY A 167 -17.96 -3.00 -10.73
CA GLY A 167 -18.90 -2.00 -10.19
C GLY A 167 -18.27 -0.66 -9.80
N VAL A 168 -16.94 -0.61 -9.59
CA VAL A 168 -16.20 0.62 -9.26
C VAL A 168 -15.43 1.20 -10.46
N VAL A 169 -15.58 0.64 -11.65
CA VAL A 169 -14.98 1.19 -12.88
C VAL A 169 -15.71 2.46 -13.30
N ARG A 170 -14.98 3.56 -13.54
CA ARG A 170 -15.55 4.83 -14.02
C ARG A 170 -14.68 5.46 -15.11
N VAL A 171 -15.31 6.25 -15.98
CA VAL A 171 -14.60 7.10 -16.94
C VAL A 171 -14.30 8.44 -16.27
N GLY A 172 -13.01 8.79 -16.19
CA GLY A 172 -12.53 10.09 -15.74
C GLY A 172 -12.36 11.09 -16.87
N ASN A 173 -11.50 12.09 -16.65
CA ASN A 173 -11.16 13.12 -17.61
C ASN A 173 -10.15 12.58 -18.64
N ILE A 174 -10.67 12.05 -19.75
CA ILE A 174 -9.88 11.38 -20.80
C ILE A 174 -9.73 12.21 -22.08
N GLU A 175 -10.44 13.34 -22.22
CA GLU A 175 -10.58 14.01 -23.52
C GLU A 175 -9.28 14.62 -24.05
N ASN A 176 -8.42 15.13 -23.15
CA ASN A 176 -7.15 15.76 -23.50
C ASN A 176 -6.18 15.71 -22.32
N VAL A 177 -4.89 15.91 -22.60
CA VAL A 177 -3.85 16.00 -21.58
C VAL A 177 -4.19 17.10 -20.57
N GLY A 178 -4.30 16.73 -19.30
CA GLY A 178 -4.60 17.68 -18.23
C GLY A 178 -6.04 18.19 -18.22
N ASP A 179 -6.98 17.51 -18.90
CA ASP A 179 -8.36 17.99 -19.00
C ASP A 179 -9.03 18.09 -17.62
N MET A 180 -9.65 19.24 -17.36
CA MET A 180 -10.46 19.54 -16.18
C MET A 180 -11.75 20.27 -16.55
N ALA A 181 -12.15 20.27 -17.82
CA ALA A 181 -13.23 21.11 -18.33
C ALA A 181 -14.60 20.74 -17.74
N ALA A 182 -14.84 19.45 -17.51
CA ALA A 182 -16.10 18.92 -17.01
C ALA A 182 -15.90 17.94 -15.85
N ASP A 183 -16.93 17.87 -14.99
CA ASP A 183 -17.08 16.76 -14.05
C ASP A 183 -17.38 15.47 -14.83
N THR A 184 -16.79 14.38 -14.37
CA THR A 184 -16.90 13.05 -14.98
C THR A 184 -17.32 12.03 -13.93
N PRO A 185 -17.88 10.86 -14.34
CA PRO A 185 -18.19 9.79 -13.39
C PRO A 185 -16.99 9.38 -12.52
N GLY A 186 -15.76 9.50 -13.04
CA GLY A 186 -14.52 9.27 -12.31
C GLY A 186 -14.22 10.35 -11.28
N SER A 187 -14.32 11.63 -11.65
CA SER A 187 -14.09 12.73 -10.70
C SER A 187 -15.18 12.77 -9.61
N ASP A 188 -16.43 12.44 -9.96
CA ASP A 188 -17.55 12.36 -9.02
C ASP A 188 -17.37 11.25 -8.00
N LEU A 189 -16.89 10.07 -8.44
CA LEU A 189 -16.54 8.97 -7.53
C LEU A 189 -15.45 9.41 -6.54
N ILE A 190 -14.37 10.04 -7.02
CA ILE A 190 -13.28 10.52 -6.15
C ILE A 190 -13.81 11.57 -5.17
N LYS A 191 -14.62 12.54 -5.65
CA LYS A 191 -15.26 13.55 -4.81
C LYS A 191 -16.12 12.92 -3.72
N GLU A 192 -16.95 11.94 -4.06
CA GLU A 192 -17.79 11.19 -3.11
C GLU A 192 -16.91 10.54 -2.01
N LYS A 193 -15.86 9.83 -2.39
CA LYS A 193 -14.98 9.13 -1.43
C LYS A 193 -14.18 10.08 -0.55
N LEU A 194 -13.76 11.23 -1.09
CA LEU A 194 -13.10 12.26 -0.30
C LEU A 194 -14.06 12.87 0.74
N LEU A 195 -15.33 13.07 0.38
CA LEU A 195 -16.36 13.65 1.23
C LEU A 195 -17.03 12.66 2.19
N ASP A 196 -16.86 11.34 2.02
CA ASP A 196 -17.48 10.34 2.91
C ASP A 196 -16.99 10.42 4.37
N ASP A 197 -17.63 9.70 5.29
CA ASP A 197 -17.22 9.67 6.71
C ASP A 197 -16.32 8.47 7.06
N ARG A 198 -15.85 7.72 6.07
CA ARG A 198 -14.92 6.60 6.32
C ARG A 198 -13.55 7.18 6.76
N PRO A 199 -13.03 6.77 7.94
CA PRO A 199 -11.77 7.30 8.46
C PRO A 199 -10.56 6.72 7.71
N GLY A 200 -9.40 7.32 7.97
CA GLY A 200 -8.12 6.89 7.39
C GLY A 200 -7.84 7.47 6.01
N PRO A 201 -6.62 7.27 5.50
CA PRO A 201 -6.22 7.78 4.20
C PRO A 201 -6.95 7.07 3.05
N LEU A 202 -7.18 7.80 1.97
CA LEU A 202 -7.56 7.29 0.65
C LEU A 202 -6.41 7.56 -0.30
N TRP A 203 -5.77 6.50 -0.76
CA TRP A 203 -4.67 6.55 -1.71
C TRP A 203 -5.21 6.72 -3.13
N LEU A 204 -4.81 7.80 -3.78
CA LEU A 204 -5.15 8.15 -5.16
C LEU A 204 -3.89 7.91 -6.01
N GLN A 205 -3.88 6.81 -6.74
CA GLN A 205 -2.72 6.33 -7.49
C GLN A 205 -2.82 6.83 -8.93
N THR A 206 -1.84 7.62 -9.37
CA THR A 206 -1.84 8.20 -10.72
C THR A 206 -0.83 7.49 -11.59
N TRP A 207 -1.35 6.59 -12.42
CA TRP A 207 -0.60 5.86 -13.44
C TRP A 207 -0.47 6.70 -14.72
N GLY A 208 -1.44 7.57 -14.97
CA GLY A 208 -1.36 8.65 -15.97
C GLY A 208 -1.20 10.03 -15.35
N GLY A 209 -1.96 11.00 -15.85
CA GLY A 209 -2.02 12.36 -15.32
C GLY A 209 -2.71 12.47 -13.95
N THR A 210 -2.71 13.68 -13.38
CA THR A 210 -3.39 13.99 -12.10
C THR A 210 -4.76 14.66 -12.30
N ASN A 211 -5.19 14.85 -13.56
CA ASN A 211 -6.31 15.70 -13.93
C ASN A 211 -7.68 15.25 -13.41
N THR A 212 -8.01 13.96 -13.41
CA THR A 212 -9.29 13.51 -12.84
C THR A 212 -9.37 13.76 -11.32
N ILE A 213 -8.25 13.62 -10.61
CA ILE A 213 -8.16 13.95 -9.18
C ILE A 213 -8.25 15.47 -8.99
N ALA A 214 -7.51 16.24 -9.78
CA ALA A 214 -7.56 17.69 -9.75
C ALA A 214 -8.98 18.20 -10.00
N ARG A 215 -9.71 17.59 -10.94
CA ARG A 215 -11.11 17.90 -11.24
C ARG A 215 -12.00 17.61 -10.04
N ALA A 216 -11.86 16.45 -9.39
CA ALA A 216 -12.63 16.11 -8.19
C ALA A 216 -12.40 17.13 -7.05
N LEU A 217 -11.14 17.48 -6.79
CA LEU A 217 -10.77 18.51 -5.80
C LEU A 217 -11.34 19.88 -6.18
N LYS A 218 -11.31 20.23 -7.46
CA LYS A 218 -11.91 21.47 -7.96
C LYS A 218 -13.41 21.50 -7.80
N SER A 219 -14.10 20.39 -8.00
CA SER A 219 -15.56 20.32 -7.84
C SER A 219 -15.99 20.37 -6.38
N ILE A 220 -15.11 19.96 -5.44
CA ILE A 220 -15.29 20.22 -4.01
C ILE A 220 -15.07 21.72 -3.72
N GLN A 221 -14.01 22.32 -4.25
CA GLN A 221 -13.73 23.75 -4.04
C GLN A 221 -14.84 24.65 -4.63
N ASP A 222 -15.34 24.33 -5.83
CA ASP A 222 -16.39 25.08 -6.52
C ASP A 222 -17.71 25.03 -5.71
N GLU A 223 -18.03 23.89 -5.10
CA GLU A 223 -19.26 23.72 -4.30
C GLU A 223 -19.16 24.34 -2.91
N TYR A 224 -18.02 24.16 -2.22
CA TYR A 224 -17.91 24.51 -0.79
C TYR A 224 -17.05 25.73 -0.51
N GLY A 225 -16.15 26.15 -1.41
CA GLY A 225 -15.09 27.13 -1.15
C GLY A 225 -15.54 28.50 -0.67
N GLY A 226 -16.75 28.93 -1.07
CA GLY A 226 -17.37 30.18 -0.63
C GLY A 226 -18.28 30.08 0.60
N THR A 227 -18.36 28.90 1.23
CA THR A 227 -19.35 28.61 2.27
C THR A 227 -18.74 28.60 3.67
N ALA A 228 -19.58 28.70 4.71
CA ALA A 228 -19.13 28.66 6.10
C ALA A 228 -18.54 27.30 6.52
N VAL A 229 -18.87 26.21 5.81
CA VAL A 229 -18.37 24.85 6.10
C VAL A 229 -17.02 24.56 5.43
N TRP A 230 -16.52 25.46 4.58
CA TRP A 230 -15.28 25.27 3.82
C TRP A 230 -14.09 24.85 4.68
N PRO A 231 -13.77 25.49 5.83
CA PRO A 231 -12.57 25.11 6.59
C PRO A 231 -12.60 23.66 7.07
N ASP A 232 -13.78 23.13 7.40
CA ASP A 232 -13.94 21.75 7.85
C ASP A 232 -13.86 20.76 6.69
N ILE A 233 -14.47 21.09 5.54
CA ILE A 233 -14.38 20.28 4.31
C ILE A 233 -12.94 20.23 3.80
N TYR A 234 -12.29 21.38 3.68
CA TYR A 234 -10.89 21.47 3.24
C TYR A 234 -9.99 20.62 4.14
N ARG A 235 -10.08 20.78 5.47
CA ARG A 235 -9.30 19.97 6.42
C ARG A 235 -9.59 18.48 6.28
N LYS A 236 -10.85 18.08 6.17
CA LYS A 236 -11.26 16.68 6.00
C LYS A 236 -10.67 16.06 4.74
N VAL A 237 -10.77 16.76 3.61
CA VAL A 237 -10.25 16.29 2.32
C VAL A 237 -8.72 16.23 2.33
N SER A 238 -8.04 17.27 2.82
CA SER A 238 -6.58 17.31 2.89
C SER A 238 -5.98 16.24 3.81
N GLN A 239 -6.66 15.90 4.91
CA GLN A 239 -6.22 14.82 5.81
C GLN A 239 -6.48 13.42 5.25
N LYS A 240 -7.51 13.27 4.42
CA LYS A 240 -7.90 11.97 3.85
C LYS A 240 -7.11 11.65 2.58
N ALA A 241 -6.95 12.60 1.68
CA ALA A 241 -6.31 12.36 0.38
C ALA A 241 -4.80 12.13 0.53
N VAL A 242 -4.31 11.05 -0.08
CA VAL A 242 -2.88 10.82 -0.33
C VAL A 242 -2.71 10.52 -1.81
N ILE A 243 -1.99 11.38 -2.54
CA ILE A 243 -1.78 11.21 -3.98
C ILE A 243 -0.41 10.59 -4.21
N TYR A 244 -0.35 9.43 -4.85
CA TYR A 244 0.89 8.81 -5.31
C TYR A 244 1.02 9.04 -6.82
N VAL A 245 2.06 9.77 -7.23
CA VAL A 245 2.29 10.15 -8.63
C VAL A 245 3.45 9.37 -9.23
N ILE A 246 3.17 8.59 -10.28
CA ILE A 246 4.18 7.94 -11.13
C ILE A 246 4.46 8.85 -12.31
N LEU A 247 5.62 9.53 -12.26
CA LEU A 247 6.02 10.56 -13.21
C LEU A 247 5.00 11.72 -13.33
N ASP A 248 5.45 12.97 -13.40
CA ASP A 248 4.49 14.06 -13.70
C ASP A 248 4.09 14.00 -15.18
N GLN A 249 2.86 13.55 -15.44
CA GLN A 249 2.37 13.25 -16.80
C GLN A 249 1.34 14.23 -17.35
N ASP A 250 0.91 15.20 -16.56
CA ASP A 250 0.21 16.40 -17.03
C ASP A 250 0.67 17.61 -16.19
N THR A 251 0.00 18.76 -16.29
CA THR A 251 0.37 19.95 -15.49
C THR A 251 -0.56 20.20 -14.31
N THR A 252 -1.60 19.39 -14.11
CA THR A 252 -2.70 19.71 -13.19
C THR A 252 -2.31 19.61 -11.72
N TYR A 253 -1.32 18.79 -11.37
CA TYR A 253 -0.71 18.84 -10.05
C TYR A 253 -0.10 20.22 -9.80
N LYS A 254 0.79 20.65 -10.70
CA LYS A 254 1.53 21.92 -10.55
C LYS A 254 0.60 23.13 -10.61
N ASP A 255 -0.28 23.16 -11.59
CA ASP A 255 -1.10 24.32 -11.92
C ASP A 255 -2.32 24.46 -11.00
N TYR A 256 -2.81 23.34 -10.45
CA TYR A 256 -4.02 23.34 -9.62
C TYR A 256 -3.81 22.76 -8.22
N ILE A 257 -3.42 21.47 -8.08
CA ILE A 257 -3.40 20.78 -6.78
C ILE A 257 -2.41 21.45 -5.82
N ALA A 258 -1.16 21.63 -6.23
CA ALA A 258 -0.10 22.21 -5.40
C ALA A 258 -0.41 23.66 -4.97
N THR A 259 -1.24 24.37 -5.74
CA THR A 259 -1.62 25.76 -5.47
C THR A 259 -2.86 25.86 -4.57
N ASN A 260 -3.88 25.04 -4.82
CA ASN A 260 -5.19 25.16 -4.16
C ASN A 260 -5.38 24.20 -2.98
N TRP A 261 -4.60 23.12 -2.94
CA TRP A 261 -4.68 22.05 -1.94
C TRP A 261 -3.29 21.67 -1.39
N PRO A 262 -2.48 22.64 -0.92
CA PRO A 262 -1.10 22.39 -0.48
C PRO A 262 -0.98 21.46 0.74
N ASP A 263 -2.08 21.24 1.47
CA ASP A 263 -2.13 20.37 2.65
C ASP A 263 -2.49 18.91 2.32
N VAL A 264 -2.83 18.61 1.06
CA VAL A 264 -2.97 17.23 0.59
C VAL A 264 -1.60 16.57 0.55
N ARG A 265 -1.49 15.36 1.09
CA ARG A 265 -0.24 14.58 1.04
C ARG A 265 0.02 14.10 -0.39
N VAL A 266 1.23 14.35 -0.89
CA VAL A 266 1.66 13.91 -2.23
C VAL A 266 3.01 13.20 -2.15
N VAL A 267 3.11 12.04 -2.80
CA VAL A 267 4.32 11.25 -3.01
C VAL A 267 4.61 11.21 -4.50
N MET A 268 5.77 11.73 -4.92
CA MET A 268 6.14 11.80 -6.33
C MET A 268 7.32 10.90 -6.64
N ASN A 269 7.08 9.88 -7.45
CA ASN A 269 8.07 8.94 -7.94
C ASN A 269 8.46 9.28 -9.38
N ASN A 270 9.57 10.02 -9.54
CA ASN A 270 10.01 10.59 -10.81
C ASN A 270 11.20 9.85 -11.46
N ASP A 271 11.97 9.05 -10.73
CA ASP A 271 13.11 8.26 -11.26
C ASP A 271 13.20 6.83 -10.67
N GLN A 272 12.72 6.61 -9.43
CA GLN A 272 12.83 5.33 -8.74
C GLN A 272 11.91 4.24 -9.27
N PHE A 273 10.84 4.55 -9.99
CA PHE A 273 9.97 3.56 -10.65
C PHE A 273 10.67 2.81 -11.80
N GLN A 274 11.76 3.36 -12.34
CA GLN A 274 12.46 2.88 -13.53
C GLN A 274 12.99 1.42 -13.48
N PRO A 275 13.34 0.82 -12.33
CA PRO A 275 13.63 -0.62 -12.21
C PRO A 275 12.45 -1.54 -12.52
N MET A 276 11.21 -1.05 -12.41
CA MET A 276 10.00 -1.75 -12.83
C MET A 276 9.46 -1.21 -14.16
N ALA A 277 10.15 -0.28 -14.82
CA ALA A 277 9.72 0.29 -16.08
C ALA A 277 10.63 -0.15 -17.24
N TYR A 278 10.46 0.50 -18.39
CA TYR A 278 11.25 0.27 -19.61
C TYR A 278 12.77 0.29 -19.43
N LYS A 279 13.31 0.93 -18.37
CA LYS A 279 14.76 1.05 -18.14
C LYS A 279 15.35 -0.03 -17.24
N TRP A 280 14.60 -1.08 -16.89
CA TRP A 280 15.03 -2.09 -15.92
C TRP A 280 16.40 -2.70 -16.24
N LYS A 281 16.73 -2.94 -17.52
CA LYS A 281 18.04 -3.49 -17.96
C LYS A 281 19.25 -2.65 -17.52
N SER A 282 19.05 -1.34 -17.32
CA SER A 282 20.08 -0.40 -16.88
C SER A 282 19.96 0.02 -15.41
N ARG A 283 18.84 -0.31 -14.74
CA ARG A 283 18.51 0.18 -13.39
C ARG A 283 18.44 -0.93 -12.35
N VAL A 284 18.21 -2.17 -12.76
CA VAL A 284 18.23 -3.35 -11.90
C VAL A 284 19.66 -3.92 -11.90
N PRO A 285 20.27 -4.19 -10.74
CA PRO A 285 21.57 -4.85 -10.67
C PRO A 285 21.57 -6.17 -11.44
N THR A 286 22.64 -6.48 -12.19
CA THR A 286 22.73 -7.67 -13.05
C THR A 286 22.32 -8.98 -12.37
N PRO A 287 22.70 -9.27 -11.11
CA PRO A 287 22.25 -10.50 -10.45
C PRO A 287 20.73 -10.60 -10.25
N LEU A 288 20.04 -9.47 -10.17
CA LEU A 288 18.57 -9.39 -10.00
C LEU A 288 17.82 -9.32 -11.34
N GLN A 289 18.51 -9.07 -12.46
CA GLN A 289 17.88 -9.01 -13.79
C GLN A 289 17.29 -10.35 -14.23
N THR A 290 17.76 -11.47 -13.68
CA THR A 290 17.25 -12.79 -14.03
C THR A 290 15.74 -12.92 -13.83
N TYR A 291 15.17 -12.23 -12.83
CA TYR A 291 13.72 -12.21 -12.52
C TYR A 291 12.87 -11.42 -13.54
N LEU A 292 13.51 -10.76 -14.51
CA LEU A 292 12.85 -9.94 -15.54
C LEU A 292 13.14 -10.47 -16.94
N GLN A 293 14.01 -11.47 -17.05
CA GLN A 293 14.39 -12.09 -18.31
C GLN A 293 13.39 -13.18 -18.74
N GLY A 294 13.35 -13.42 -20.05
CA GLY A 294 12.37 -14.28 -20.70
C GLY A 294 12.21 -15.68 -20.11
N PRO A 295 13.29 -16.42 -19.79
CA PRO A 295 13.16 -17.74 -19.18
C PRO A 295 12.43 -17.71 -17.85
N TRP A 296 12.75 -16.77 -16.96
CA TRP A 296 12.12 -16.68 -15.65
C TRP A 296 10.67 -16.19 -15.77
N MET A 297 10.42 -15.15 -16.57
CA MET A 297 9.08 -14.58 -16.77
C MET A 297 8.12 -15.59 -17.41
N THR A 298 8.56 -16.30 -18.45
CA THR A 298 7.74 -17.34 -19.10
C THR A 298 7.47 -18.51 -18.14
N GLN A 299 8.48 -18.89 -17.35
CA GLN A 299 8.32 -19.97 -16.39
C GLN A 299 7.43 -19.60 -15.20
N ASN A 300 7.36 -18.34 -14.77
CA ASN A 300 6.74 -18.01 -13.48
C ASN A 300 5.53 -17.09 -13.58
N ILE A 301 5.47 -16.25 -14.62
CA ILE A 301 4.45 -15.21 -14.74
C ILE A 301 3.49 -15.49 -15.89
N VAL A 302 3.97 -15.83 -17.09
CA VAL A 302 3.10 -15.97 -18.27
C VAL A 302 2.40 -17.34 -18.26
N LYS A 303 1.48 -17.51 -17.31
CA LYS A 303 0.80 -18.77 -17.00
C LYS A 303 -0.63 -18.51 -16.56
N GLY A 304 -1.58 -19.08 -17.27
CA GLY A 304 -2.98 -19.06 -16.87
C GLY A 304 -3.83 -18.03 -17.62
N PRO A 305 -5.15 -18.01 -17.37
CA PRO A 305 -6.11 -17.22 -18.14
C PRO A 305 -5.99 -15.71 -17.97
N LEU A 306 -5.50 -15.23 -16.81
CA LEU A 306 -5.30 -13.80 -16.58
C LEU A 306 -3.98 -13.35 -17.23
N GLU A 307 -2.93 -14.15 -17.07
CA GLU A 307 -1.57 -13.80 -17.43
C GLU A 307 -1.27 -13.98 -18.93
N GLN A 308 -2.15 -14.59 -19.69
CA GLN A 308 -2.01 -14.71 -21.15
C GLN A 308 -1.90 -13.33 -21.84
N ASP A 309 -2.51 -12.30 -21.24
CA ASP A 309 -2.52 -10.92 -21.72
C ASP A 309 -1.54 -10.02 -20.95
N TYR A 310 -0.76 -10.58 -20.03
CA TYR A 310 0.34 -9.90 -19.33
C TYR A 310 1.48 -9.64 -20.32
N GLY A 311 1.52 -8.43 -20.86
CA GLY A 311 2.39 -8.06 -21.98
C GLY A 311 3.88 -8.32 -21.72
N VAL A 312 4.45 -9.27 -22.46
CA VAL A 312 5.89 -9.59 -22.48
C VAL A 312 6.48 -9.40 -23.88
N GLY A 313 7.81 -9.31 -23.96
CA GLY A 313 8.51 -9.14 -25.22
C GLY A 313 8.29 -10.30 -26.22
N PRO A 314 8.65 -10.12 -27.50
CA PRO A 314 9.51 -9.06 -27.99
C PRO A 314 8.77 -7.72 -28.14
N TYR A 315 9.45 -6.64 -27.79
CA TYR A 315 8.89 -5.28 -27.89
C TYR A 315 10.00 -4.26 -28.14
N HIS A 316 9.71 -3.28 -29.00
CA HIS A 316 10.58 -2.15 -29.31
C HIS A 316 9.85 -0.86 -28.93
N GLY A 317 10.24 -0.24 -27.81
CA GLY A 317 9.58 0.94 -27.28
C GLY A 317 10.16 1.39 -25.94
N GLY A 318 9.76 2.56 -25.46
CA GLY A 318 10.31 3.12 -24.20
C GLY A 318 11.82 3.39 -24.24
N GLY A 319 12.43 3.42 -25.43
CA GLY A 319 13.88 3.57 -25.61
C GLY A 319 14.69 2.32 -25.28
N SER A 320 14.07 1.13 -25.32
CA SER A 320 14.74 -0.16 -25.05
C SER A 320 14.19 -1.26 -25.95
N ASP A 321 15.00 -2.31 -26.12
CA ASP A 321 14.66 -3.51 -26.86
C ASP A 321 14.48 -4.68 -25.89
N PHE A 322 13.31 -5.32 -25.94
CA PHE A 322 12.98 -6.49 -25.13
C PHE A 322 12.89 -7.71 -26.04
N GLY A 323 13.58 -8.78 -25.64
CA GLY A 323 13.55 -10.07 -26.32
C GLY A 323 12.28 -10.87 -25.98
N PRO A 324 12.07 -12.01 -26.65
CA PRO A 324 10.92 -12.88 -26.41
C PRO A 324 10.75 -13.27 -24.94
N GLY A 325 9.54 -13.10 -24.41
CA GLY A 325 9.15 -13.43 -23.04
C GLY A 325 9.69 -12.49 -21.96
N GLU A 326 10.54 -11.51 -22.30
CA GLU A 326 11.10 -10.58 -21.31
C GLU A 326 10.04 -9.64 -20.74
N PHE A 327 10.22 -9.24 -19.48
CA PHE A 327 9.48 -8.16 -18.88
C PHE A 327 9.66 -6.87 -19.69
N ILE A 328 8.55 -6.22 -20.04
CA ILE A 328 8.57 -4.94 -20.78
C ILE A 328 8.61 -3.78 -19.78
N SER A 329 7.51 -3.54 -19.07
CA SER A 329 7.34 -2.43 -18.15
C SER A 329 6.07 -2.62 -17.33
N GLU A 330 6.13 -2.23 -16.06
CA GLU A 330 5.04 -1.99 -15.11
C GLU A 330 5.40 -0.71 -14.33
N GLY A 331 5.60 0.39 -15.06
CA GLY A 331 6.09 1.65 -14.50
C GLY A 331 5.22 2.15 -13.34
N ASP A 332 3.95 1.78 -13.32
CA ASP A 332 2.95 2.25 -12.37
C ASP A 332 2.79 1.38 -11.14
N SER A 333 3.21 0.11 -11.20
CA SER A 333 3.11 -0.84 -10.10
C SER A 333 3.71 -0.35 -8.77
N PRO A 334 4.81 0.43 -8.72
CA PRO A 334 5.30 1.02 -7.48
C PRO A 334 4.25 1.84 -6.71
N SER A 335 3.21 2.37 -7.36
CA SER A 335 2.16 3.18 -6.73
C SER A 335 1.13 2.41 -5.91
N PHE A 336 1.01 1.09 -6.10
CA PHE A 336 0.17 0.22 -5.27
C PHE A 336 1.00 -0.75 -4.43
N ILE A 337 2.17 -1.12 -4.93
CA ILE A 337 3.10 -1.97 -4.21
C ILE A 337 3.68 -1.25 -2.98
N ASN A 338 3.70 0.09 -2.99
CA ASN A 338 4.07 0.89 -1.82
C ASN A 338 3.12 0.70 -0.62
N GLU A 339 1.86 0.36 -0.88
CA GLU A 339 0.78 0.26 0.09
C GLU A 339 0.56 -1.18 0.57
N ILE A 340 1.20 -2.18 -0.05
CA ILE A 340 1.11 -3.57 0.40
C ILE A 340 1.61 -3.66 1.86
N PRO A 341 0.80 -4.19 2.80
CA PRO A 341 1.13 -4.23 4.23
C PRO A 341 2.12 -5.37 4.56
N ASN A 342 3.27 -5.40 3.91
CA ASN A 342 4.32 -6.44 4.08
C ASN A 342 5.23 -6.21 5.30
N GLY A 343 4.88 -5.25 6.16
CA GLY A 343 5.61 -4.90 7.39
C GLY A 343 6.85 -3.99 7.21
N LEU A 344 7.15 -3.54 5.98
CA LEU A 344 8.17 -2.50 5.74
C LEU A 344 7.69 -1.10 6.15
N ARG A 345 6.39 -0.90 6.35
CA ARG A 345 5.77 0.37 6.81
C ARG A 345 5.98 1.55 5.86
N SER A 346 6.10 1.31 4.56
CA SER A 346 6.24 2.38 3.55
C SER A 346 5.02 3.32 3.47
N ALA A 347 3.82 2.81 3.77
CA ALA A 347 2.60 3.60 3.85
C ALA A 347 2.53 4.52 5.10
N ASP A 348 3.27 4.20 6.17
CA ASP A 348 3.29 5.02 7.39
C ASP A 348 4.03 6.35 7.13
N ASP A 349 5.18 6.27 6.46
CA ASP A 349 6.00 7.41 6.05
C ASP A 349 6.78 7.08 4.76
N PRO A 350 6.64 7.84 3.67
CA PRO A 350 7.37 7.59 2.42
C PRO A 350 8.90 7.61 2.55
N ALA A 351 9.44 8.24 3.60
CA ALA A 351 10.88 8.22 3.88
C ALA A 351 11.40 6.88 4.41
N TYR A 352 10.50 5.99 4.85
CA TYR A 352 10.88 4.68 5.37
C TYR A 352 11.40 3.77 4.28
N GLY A 353 10.90 3.92 3.06
CA GLY A 353 11.27 3.05 1.97
C GLY A 353 10.59 1.68 2.05
N GLY A 354 10.24 1.15 0.89
CA GLY A 354 9.66 -0.18 0.76
C GLY A 354 9.64 -0.62 -0.70
N TRP A 355 8.77 -1.56 -1.03
CA TRP A 355 8.68 -2.09 -2.38
C TRP A 355 8.26 -1.05 -3.44
N GLY A 356 7.77 0.13 -3.05
CA GLY A 356 7.51 1.25 -3.97
C GLY A 356 8.58 2.35 -3.97
N GLY A 357 9.74 2.10 -3.36
CA GLY A 357 10.86 3.05 -3.31
C GLY A 357 10.92 3.82 -1.99
N ARG A 358 11.77 4.85 -1.93
CA ARG A 358 12.01 5.70 -0.76
C ARG A 358 12.06 7.18 -1.17
N PHE A 359 11.45 8.05 -0.36
CA PHE A 359 11.22 9.44 -0.75
C PHE A 359 11.72 10.43 0.30
N ALA A 360 12.25 11.56 -0.14
CA ALA A 360 12.62 12.67 0.74
C ALA A 360 11.44 13.62 0.90
N GLN A 361 11.18 14.04 2.13
CA GLN A 361 10.22 15.11 2.39
C GLN A 361 10.83 16.46 2.00
N VAL A 362 10.21 17.15 1.04
CA VAL A 362 10.68 18.45 0.50
C VAL A 362 9.70 19.60 0.78
N GLY A 363 8.63 19.30 1.51
CA GLY A 363 7.64 20.24 2.04
C GLY A 363 6.76 19.55 3.09
N PRO A 364 5.90 20.28 3.81
CA PRO A 364 5.10 19.71 4.90
C PRO A 364 4.28 18.49 4.48
N HIS A 365 3.78 18.49 3.25
CA HIS A 365 2.92 17.46 2.69
C HIS A 365 3.43 16.88 1.36
N LEU A 366 4.71 17.08 1.03
CA LEU A 366 5.29 16.68 -0.27
C LEU A 366 6.55 15.83 -0.08
N TRP A 367 6.52 14.63 -0.66
CA TRP A 367 7.63 13.69 -0.72
C TRP A 367 8.01 13.42 -2.17
N THR A 368 9.30 13.30 -2.45
CA THR A 368 9.79 12.91 -3.77
C THR A 368 11.14 12.21 -3.71
N ASP A 369 11.40 11.36 -4.69
CA ASP A 369 12.69 10.72 -4.91
C ASP A 369 13.68 11.64 -5.65
N LEU A 370 13.20 12.69 -6.32
CA LEU A 370 13.99 13.61 -7.13
C LEU A 370 13.61 15.08 -6.87
N PRO A 371 14.08 15.71 -5.77
CA PRO A 371 13.75 17.09 -5.41
C PRO A 371 13.98 18.13 -6.52
N SER A 372 15.05 17.97 -7.30
CA SER A 372 15.41 18.87 -8.40
C SER A 372 14.39 18.92 -9.52
N TYR A 373 13.62 17.84 -9.74
CA TYR A 373 12.54 17.80 -10.71
C TYR A 373 11.45 18.84 -10.39
N LEU A 374 11.19 19.04 -9.11
CA LEU A 374 10.20 19.98 -8.59
C LEU A 374 10.78 21.37 -8.30
N GLY A 375 12.05 21.61 -8.66
CA GLY A 375 12.78 22.83 -8.29
C GLY A 375 12.93 23.01 -6.78
N LYS A 376 12.88 21.91 -6.01
CA LYS A 376 13.04 21.92 -4.55
C LYS A 376 14.51 21.64 -4.17
N PRO A 377 15.01 22.24 -3.07
CA PRO A 377 16.33 21.89 -2.55
C PRO A 377 16.33 20.46 -2.01
N GLY A 378 17.51 19.83 -2.01
CA GLY A 378 17.71 18.47 -1.51
C GLY A 378 18.41 17.58 -2.53
N ASP A 379 19.08 16.56 -2.03
CA ASP A 379 19.73 15.56 -2.88
C ASP A 379 18.70 14.55 -3.39
N GLN A 380 18.96 14.01 -4.59
CA GLN A 380 18.21 12.87 -5.09
C GLN A 380 18.35 11.70 -4.11
N VAL A 381 17.24 11.02 -3.81
CA VAL A 381 17.23 9.89 -2.88
C VAL A 381 18.02 8.71 -3.48
N ARG A 382 18.91 8.13 -2.66
CA ARG A 382 19.81 7.04 -3.04
C ARG A 382 20.03 6.09 -1.88
N ASP A 383 20.21 4.83 -2.20
CA ASP A 383 20.69 3.81 -1.27
C ASP A 383 22.06 3.29 -1.73
N VAL A 384 22.86 2.74 -0.83
CA VAL A 384 24.12 2.08 -1.17
C VAL A 384 23.78 0.77 -1.86
N ASN A 385 24.17 0.65 -3.13
CA ASN A 385 24.01 -0.57 -3.89
C ASN A 385 25.15 -1.55 -3.53
N PRO A 386 24.88 -2.69 -2.87
CA PRO A 386 25.91 -3.63 -2.42
C PRO A 386 26.61 -4.35 -3.58
N TYR A 387 26.03 -4.35 -4.79
CA TYR A 387 26.64 -4.93 -5.98
C TYR A 387 27.74 -4.03 -6.57
N THR A 388 27.72 -2.73 -6.27
CA THR A 388 28.69 -1.74 -6.78
C THR A 388 29.48 -1.04 -5.68
N GLY A 389 28.99 -1.07 -4.44
CA GLY A 389 29.51 -0.30 -3.31
C GLY A 389 29.23 1.21 -3.37
N ALA A 390 28.43 1.67 -4.33
CA ALA A 390 28.17 3.08 -4.59
C ALA A 390 26.73 3.49 -4.25
N ASN A 391 26.53 4.78 -3.97
CA ASN A 391 25.20 5.36 -3.85
C ASN A 391 24.49 5.30 -5.21
N ASP A 392 23.31 4.71 -5.24
CA ASP A 392 22.54 4.44 -6.43
C ASP A 392 21.10 4.93 -6.25
N ARG A 393 20.64 5.72 -7.22
CA ARG A 393 19.29 6.31 -7.24
C ARG A 393 18.19 5.32 -7.59
N ALA A 394 18.53 4.20 -8.24
CA ALA A 394 17.58 3.14 -8.58
C ALA A 394 17.46 2.09 -7.48
N TYR A 395 18.49 1.95 -6.63
CA TYR A 395 18.56 0.87 -5.65
C TYR A 395 17.47 0.89 -4.56
N PRO A 396 16.92 2.04 -4.12
CA PRO A 396 15.80 2.02 -3.17
C PRO A 396 14.59 1.22 -3.66
N GLN A 397 14.36 1.15 -4.97
CA GLN A 397 13.37 0.28 -5.61
C GLN A 397 13.97 -1.07 -6.03
N ALA A 398 15.11 -1.06 -6.75
CA ALA A 398 15.67 -2.25 -7.39
C ALA A 398 16.12 -3.33 -6.41
N ARG A 399 16.40 -2.99 -5.15
CA ARG A 399 16.77 -3.96 -4.12
C ARG A 399 15.68 -5.01 -3.85
N TRP A 400 14.43 -4.67 -4.15
CA TRP A 400 13.26 -5.52 -3.88
C TRP A 400 12.86 -6.40 -5.07
N THR A 401 13.52 -6.30 -6.22
CA THR A 401 13.12 -7.01 -7.46
C THR A 401 12.90 -8.49 -7.25
N GLY A 402 13.80 -9.20 -6.55
CA GLY A 402 13.64 -10.63 -6.30
C GLY A 402 12.42 -10.96 -5.44
N ALA A 403 12.19 -10.21 -4.35
CA ALA A 403 11.06 -10.41 -3.45
C ALA A 403 9.73 -10.09 -4.16
N ILE A 404 9.67 -8.95 -4.85
CA ILE A 404 8.48 -8.52 -5.63
C ILE A 404 8.13 -9.53 -6.72
N GLN A 405 9.13 -10.09 -7.41
CA GLN A 405 8.89 -11.05 -8.48
C GLN A 405 8.51 -12.43 -7.95
N ASN A 406 9.15 -12.93 -6.89
CA ASN A 406 8.72 -14.17 -6.26
C ASN A 406 7.29 -14.08 -5.73
N ASP A 407 6.93 -12.97 -5.07
CA ASP A 407 5.57 -12.75 -4.57
C ASP A 407 4.54 -12.75 -5.69
N PHE A 408 4.85 -12.07 -6.80
CA PHE A 408 3.99 -12.09 -7.97
C PHE A 408 3.86 -13.49 -8.59
N ALA A 409 4.97 -14.24 -8.69
CA ALA A 409 4.96 -15.60 -9.18
C ALA A 409 4.14 -16.57 -8.30
N ALA A 410 4.16 -16.39 -6.97
CA ALA A 410 3.30 -17.16 -6.08
C ALA A 410 1.81 -16.82 -6.30
N ARG A 411 1.48 -15.53 -6.45
CA ARG A 411 0.09 -15.11 -6.75
C ARG A 411 -0.38 -15.57 -8.14
N VAL A 412 0.52 -15.64 -9.12
CA VAL A 412 0.24 -16.29 -10.41
C VAL A 412 0.00 -17.78 -10.21
N ALA A 413 0.74 -18.47 -9.34
CA ALA A 413 0.47 -19.87 -9.03
C ALA A 413 -0.94 -20.07 -8.42
N TRP A 414 -1.40 -19.14 -7.58
CA TRP A 414 -2.75 -19.15 -6.99
C TRP A 414 -3.87 -19.10 -8.05
N THR A 415 -3.59 -18.62 -9.27
CA THR A 415 -4.62 -18.57 -10.33
C THR A 415 -4.95 -19.94 -10.90
N THR A 416 -4.09 -20.95 -10.66
CA THR A 416 -4.26 -22.31 -11.17
C THR A 416 -4.33 -23.38 -10.07
N ALA A 417 -3.89 -23.05 -8.86
CA ALA A 417 -4.03 -23.89 -7.68
C ALA A 417 -5.48 -23.88 -7.19
N THR A 418 -6.10 -25.06 -7.10
CA THR A 418 -7.50 -25.20 -6.66
C THR A 418 -7.63 -25.41 -5.16
N ASP A 419 -6.51 -25.61 -4.47
CA ASP A 419 -6.43 -25.85 -3.04
C ASP A 419 -5.27 -25.06 -2.44
N TYR A 420 -5.45 -24.59 -1.20
CA TYR A 420 -4.46 -23.78 -0.46
C TYR A 420 -3.04 -24.39 -0.55
N GLY A 421 -2.87 -25.65 -0.14
CA GLY A 421 -1.56 -26.31 -0.10
C GLY A 421 -0.89 -26.64 -1.44
N GLN A 422 -1.46 -26.21 -2.58
CA GLN A 422 -0.85 -26.39 -3.90
C GLN A 422 0.05 -25.22 -4.33
N ALA A 423 0.06 -24.12 -3.58
CA ALA A 423 0.90 -22.96 -3.84
C ALA A 423 1.41 -22.36 -2.52
N ASN A 424 2.53 -21.64 -2.60
CA ASN A 424 3.19 -21.05 -1.45
C ASN A 424 2.50 -19.75 -0.99
N HIS A 425 2.60 -19.41 0.29
CA HIS A 425 2.11 -18.17 0.90
C HIS A 425 3.18 -17.56 1.82
N ALA A 426 3.25 -16.23 1.85
CA ALA A 426 4.36 -15.56 2.50
C ALA A 426 4.44 -15.86 4.01
N PRO A 427 5.65 -16.06 4.55
CA PRO A 427 5.83 -16.23 5.98
C PRO A 427 5.49 -14.93 6.70
N VAL A 428 4.97 -15.05 7.90
CA VAL A 428 4.64 -13.93 8.77
C VAL A 428 5.87 -13.57 9.59
N ALA A 429 6.45 -12.40 9.34
CA ALA A 429 7.39 -11.74 10.24
C ALA A 429 6.62 -10.79 11.15
N PHE A 430 6.83 -10.88 12.46
CA PHE A 430 6.04 -10.14 13.43
C PHE A 430 6.90 -9.64 14.60
N VAL A 431 6.52 -8.47 15.12
CA VAL A 431 7.06 -7.91 16.37
C VAL A 431 5.84 -7.44 17.17
N PRO A 432 5.73 -7.79 18.46
CA PRO A 432 4.55 -7.47 19.27
C PRO A 432 4.18 -5.97 19.23
N PRO A 433 2.87 -5.63 19.22
CA PRO A 433 2.41 -4.26 19.28
C PRO A 433 3.04 -3.46 20.44
N GLY A 434 3.29 -2.17 20.22
CA GLY A 434 4.00 -1.31 21.17
C GLY A 434 5.52 -1.48 21.18
N ARG A 435 6.08 -2.39 20.35
CA ARG A 435 7.52 -2.56 20.16
C ARG A 435 8.02 -2.19 18.76
N LEU A 436 7.13 -1.69 17.90
CA LEU A 436 7.49 -1.20 16.57
C LEU A 436 8.16 0.17 16.60
N ASP A 437 7.81 1.01 17.57
CA ASP A 437 8.39 2.34 17.76
C ASP A 437 8.89 2.44 19.21
N ILE A 438 10.21 2.31 19.39
CA ILE A 438 10.85 2.24 20.71
C ILE A 438 11.66 3.50 21.01
N SER A 439 11.66 3.91 22.28
CA SER A 439 12.51 5.00 22.78
C SER A 439 13.75 4.43 23.42
N VAL A 440 14.92 4.94 23.03
CA VAL A 440 16.22 4.41 23.46
C VAL A 440 17.16 5.54 23.89
N ARG A 441 18.21 5.21 24.65
CA ARG A 441 19.25 6.16 25.09
C ARG A 441 20.62 5.82 24.49
N PRO A 442 21.51 6.80 24.28
CA PRO A 442 22.89 6.51 23.88
C PRO A 442 23.56 5.56 24.87
N GLY A 443 24.26 4.53 24.36
CA GLY A 443 24.89 3.47 25.15
C GLY A 443 23.94 2.40 25.70
N GLN A 444 22.62 2.51 25.50
CA GLN A 444 21.67 1.48 25.92
C GLN A 444 21.82 0.23 25.06
N THR A 445 21.86 -0.95 25.68
CA THR A 445 21.66 -2.22 24.97
C THR A 445 20.16 -2.46 24.77
N VAL A 446 19.78 -2.72 23.52
CA VAL A 446 18.40 -2.96 23.07
C VAL A 446 18.31 -4.41 22.62
N HIS A 447 17.30 -5.12 23.13
CA HIS A 447 16.93 -6.45 22.67
C HIS A 447 15.72 -6.32 21.76
N LEU A 448 15.80 -6.89 20.56
CA LEU A 448 14.68 -6.98 19.63
C LEU A 448 14.03 -8.35 19.80
N ASP A 449 12.70 -8.39 19.71
CA ASP A 449 11.92 -9.62 19.90
C ASP A 449 11.03 -9.84 18.68
N GLY A 450 11.56 -10.59 17.72
CA GLY A 450 10.85 -11.05 16.54
C GLY A 450 10.12 -12.37 16.78
N ILE A 451 9.09 -12.59 15.98
CA ILE A 451 8.36 -13.85 15.87
C ILE A 451 8.21 -14.14 14.37
N ALA A 452 8.35 -15.41 14.00
CA ALA A 452 8.17 -15.86 12.63
C ALA A 452 7.30 -17.12 12.58
N ALA A 453 6.42 -17.19 11.59
CA ALA A 453 5.62 -18.37 11.31
C ALA A 453 5.41 -18.50 9.80
N ASP A 454 5.47 -19.72 9.29
CA ASP A 454 5.14 -20.02 7.91
C ASP A 454 3.75 -20.70 7.86
N PRO A 455 2.80 -20.19 7.05
CA PRO A 455 1.44 -20.71 7.02
C PRO A 455 1.33 -22.06 6.28
N ASP A 456 2.28 -22.38 5.42
CA ASP A 456 2.35 -23.65 4.68
C ASP A 456 3.13 -24.73 5.45
N GLY A 457 3.83 -24.31 6.52
CA GLY A 457 4.66 -25.18 7.35
C GLY A 457 6.06 -25.35 6.77
N ASP A 458 6.47 -24.49 5.85
CA ASP A 458 7.80 -24.49 5.25
C ASP A 458 8.85 -24.06 6.27
N ALA A 459 10.07 -24.59 6.09
CA ALA A 459 11.22 -24.07 6.81
C ALA A 459 11.49 -22.63 6.36
N TYR A 460 12.03 -21.81 7.25
CA TYR A 460 12.38 -20.43 6.92
C TYR A 460 13.76 -20.04 7.46
N THR A 461 14.29 -18.97 6.89
CA THR A 461 15.46 -18.24 7.38
C THR A 461 15.00 -16.87 7.89
N CYS A 462 15.71 -16.32 8.88
CA CYS A 462 15.44 -14.98 9.38
C CYS A 462 16.73 -14.17 9.48
N SER A 463 16.62 -12.86 9.29
CA SER A 463 17.71 -11.92 9.53
C SER A 463 17.20 -10.57 9.96
N TRP A 464 17.97 -9.90 10.81
CA TRP A 464 17.80 -8.51 11.15
C TRP A 464 18.90 -7.67 10.53
N TRP A 465 18.51 -6.53 9.97
CA TRP A 465 19.46 -5.58 9.40
C TRP A 465 19.01 -4.15 9.65
N GLN A 466 19.97 -3.23 9.67
CA GLN A 466 19.67 -1.80 9.76
C GLN A 466 19.44 -1.24 8.36
N TYR A 467 18.27 -0.66 8.12
CA TYR A 467 18.01 0.15 6.94
C TYR A 467 18.57 1.57 7.16
N ARG A 468 19.89 1.71 6.98
CA ARG A 468 20.65 2.92 7.34
C ARG A 468 20.11 4.17 6.66
N GLU A 469 19.77 4.08 5.39
CA GLU A 469 19.34 5.23 4.58
C GLU A 469 17.92 5.71 4.90
N ALA A 470 17.12 4.90 5.60
CA ALA A 470 15.82 5.29 6.12
C ALA A 470 15.91 5.95 7.52
N GLY A 471 16.97 5.64 8.28
CA GLY A 471 17.22 6.24 9.59
C GLY A 471 17.90 7.61 9.50
N THR A 472 17.81 8.39 10.57
CA THR A 472 18.48 9.71 10.68
C THR A 472 19.79 9.64 11.47
N TYR A 473 20.11 8.50 12.09
CA TYR A 473 21.44 8.24 12.64
C TYR A 473 22.42 7.87 11.49
N PRO A 474 23.53 8.62 11.29
CA PRO A 474 24.40 8.44 10.13
C PRO A 474 25.30 7.18 10.21
N GLY A 475 25.52 6.65 11.41
CA GLY A 475 26.38 5.49 11.61
C GLY A 475 25.68 4.16 11.31
N ALA A 476 26.40 3.08 11.61
CA ALA A 476 25.84 1.73 11.61
C ALA A 476 25.71 1.24 13.07
N VAL A 477 24.72 0.39 13.33
CA VAL A 477 24.66 -0.43 14.53
C VAL A 477 25.12 -1.84 14.21
N THR A 478 25.94 -2.42 15.09
CA THR A 478 26.31 -3.83 14.99
C THR A 478 25.29 -4.65 15.77
N LEU A 479 24.58 -5.54 15.07
CA LEU A 479 23.65 -6.48 15.66
C LEU A 479 24.42 -7.74 16.09
N THR A 480 24.29 -8.13 17.35
CA THR A 480 24.68 -9.45 17.85
C THR A 480 23.52 -10.42 17.59
N ASP A 481 23.84 -11.62 17.11
CA ASP A 481 22.85 -12.67 16.78
C ASP A 481 21.81 -12.23 15.72
N ALA A 482 22.27 -11.47 14.72
CA ALA A 482 21.41 -10.89 13.66
C ALA A 482 20.61 -11.93 12.85
N GLU A 483 21.07 -13.19 12.79
CA GLU A 483 20.40 -14.31 12.09
C GLU A 483 19.50 -15.12 13.04
N THR A 484 18.98 -14.47 14.08
CA THR A 484 18.05 -15.06 15.06
C THR A 484 16.83 -14.16 15.21
N LEU A 485 15.77 -14.68 15.83
CA LEU A 485 14.58 -13.87 16.14
C LEU A 485 14.82 -12.84 17.25
N HIS A 486 15.89 -13.01 18.06
CA HIS A 486 16.12 -12.23 19.27
C HIS A 486 17.51 -11.55 19.28
N PRO A 487 17.87 -10.74 18.26
CA PRO A 487 19.16 -10.07 18.26
C PRO A 487 19.19 -8.94 19.30
N SER A 488 20.39 -8.43 19.55
CA SER A 488 20.57 -7.21 20.32
C SER A 488 21.55 -6.26 19.65
N PHE A 489 21.47 -4.99 20.00
CA PHE A 489 22.49 -4.00 19.64
C PHE A 489 22.66 -2.97 20.75
N THR A 490 23.82 -2.34 20.79
CA THR A 490 24.06 -1.19 21.66
C THR A 490 23.87 0.09 20.85
N VAL A 491 23.01 0.98 21.35
CA VAL A 491 22.82 2.31 20.75
C VAL A 491 24.15 3.06 20.80
N PRO A 492 24.65 3.58 19.66
CA PRO A 492 25.92 4.28 19.63
C PRO A 492 25.95 5.47 20.58
N ALA A 493 27.08 5.65 21.28
CA ALA A 493 27.22 6.70 22.30
C ALA A 493 27.17 8.12 21.71
N ASP A 494 27.45 8.26 20.41
CA ASP A 494 27.39 9.51 19.66
C ASP A 494 26.00 9.78 19.04
N ALA A 495 25.04 8.87 19.20
CA ALA A 495 23.67 9.07 18.75
C ALA A 495 23.02 10.23 19.52
N ARG A 496 22.37 11.14 18.79
CA ARG A 496 21.81 12.39 19.32
C ARG A 496 20.31 12.29 19.49
N LEU A 497 19.78 13.09 20.43
CA LEU A 497 18.34 13.21 20.68
C LEU A 497 17.56 13.41 19.36
N GLY A 498 16.50 12.62 19.18
CA GLY A 498 15.65 12.64 18.00
C GLY A 498 16.15 11.83 16.81
N GLN A 499 17.39 11.34 16.82
CA GLN A 499 17.86 10.45 15.75
C GLN A 499 17.15 9.09 15.80
N THR A 500 16.96 8.50 14.64
CA THR A 500 16.26 7.24 14.43
C THR A 500 17.20 6.20 13.81
N MET A 501 17.07 4.97 14.29
CA MET A 501 17.67 3.77 13.70
C MET A 501 16.54 2.85 13.28
N HIS A 502 16.54 2.43 12.01
CA HIS A 502 15.49 1.59 11.44
C HIS A 502 16.02 0.17 11.29
N LEU A 503 15.41 -0.78 11.98
CA LEU A 503 15.80 -2.18 12.03
C LEU A 503 14.69 -2.99 11.36
N VAL A 504 15.06 -3.88 10.45
CA VAL A 504 14.10 -4.69 9.69
C VAL A 504 14.37 -6.16 9.98
N LEU A 505 13.38 -6.84 10.54
CA LEU A 505 13.28 -8.29 10.50
C LEU A 505 12.85 -8.67 9.09
N GLN A 506 13.57 -9.60 8.48
CA GLN A 506 13.23 -10.23 7.22
C GLN A 506 13.17 -11.74 7.44
N VAL A 507 12.09 -12.37 7.01
CA VAL A 507 11.88 -13.82 7.08
C VAL A 507 11.60 -14.32 5.68
N THR A 508 12.38 -15.29 5.20
CA THR A 508 12.21 -15.89 3.87
C THR A 508 11.99 -17.38 4.03
N ASP A 509 10.89 -17.88 3.48
CA ASP A 509 10.54 -19.31 3.51
C ASP A 509 11.41 -20.12 2.53
N ALA A 510 11.23 -21.44 2.56
CA ALA A 510 11.83 -22.41 1.64
C ALA A 510 10.83 -22.92 0.59
N GLY A 511 9.69 -22.25 0.45
CA GLY A 511 8.66 -22.59 -0.51
C GLY A 511 9.07 -22.25 -1.94
N ALA A 512 8.19 -22.56 -2.89
CA ALA A 512 8.47 -22.40 -4.32
C ALA A 512 7.39 -21.55 -5.02
N PRO A 513 7.71 -20.31 -5.45
CA PRO A 513 8.97 -19.59 -5.20
C PRO A 513 9.12 -19.18 -3.73
N PRO A 514 10.34 -18.88 -3.26
CA PRO A 514 10.54 -18.47 -1.87
C PRO A 514 9.97 -17.08 -1.63
N LEU A 515 9.11 -16.94 -0.62
CA LEU A 515 8.45 -15.68 -0.27
C LEU A 515 9.08 -15.05 0.96
N THR A 516 8.90 -13.73 1.10
CA THR A 516 9.55 -12.95 2.14
C THR A 516 8.58 -12.01 2.85
N GLY A 517 8.47 -12.17 4.17
CA GLY A 517 7.78 -11.25 5.07
C GLY A 517 8.76 -10.34 5.80
N TYR A 518 8.31 -9.14 6.18
CA TYR A 518 9.13 -8.16 6.90
C TYR A 518 8.45 -7.64 8.16
N GLN A 519 9.23 -7.10 9.08
CA GLN A 519 8.73 -6.25 10.15
C GLN A 519 9.76 -5.20 10.53
N ARG A 520 9.37 -3.92 10.43
CA ARG A 520 10.24 -2.80 10.81
C ARG A 520 10.03 -2.33 12.25
N VAL A 521 11.14 -2.14 12.96
CA VAL A 521 11.24 -1.47 14.26
C VAL A 521 12.04 -0.17 14.12
N ILE A 522 11.54 0.92 14.70
CA ILE A 522 12.18 2.24 14.70
C ILE A 522 12.61 2.59 16.12
N ALA A 523 13.92 2.65 16.36
CA ALA A 523 14.49 3.09 17.61
C ALA A 523 14.80 4.58 17.56
N THR A 524 14.08 5.38 18.36
CA THR A 524 14.26 6.83 18.47
C THR A 524 15.04 7.18 19.72
N VAL A 525 16.14 7.92 19.59
CA VAL A 525 16.94 8.39 20.71
C VAL A 525 16.17 9.45 21.50
N ARG A 526 15.97 9.24 22.81
CA ARG A 526 15.22 10.11 23.72
C ARG A 526 15.96 10.44 25.01
#